data_AF-A0A8H3X793-F1
#
_entry.id   AF-A0A8H3X793-F1
#
_cell.length_a   1.000
_cell.length_b   1.000
_cell.length_c   1.000
_cell.angle_alpha   90.00
_cell.angle_beta   90.00
_cell.angle_gamma   90.00
#
_symmetry.space_group_name_H-M   'P 1'
#
loop_
_entity.id
_entity.type
_entity.pdbx_description
1 polymer ?
#
loop_
_entity_poly.entity_id
_entity_poly.type
_entity_poly.pdbx_seq_one_letter_code
_entity_poly.pdbx_strand_id
1 'polypeptide(L)'
;MPTMFRGSFSYKNDTVNVIVIDTNILAKLQRVDQNIGRIYFTNGQGNPIRIPAGMILRDLINNTNVPRILVAGAESYLITWIANYELRYNGGEVLNLDNQKQQSMRVPPEYFTYIE
;
A
#
# COMPACT_ATOMS: atom_id res chain seq x y z
N MET A 1 -3.84 0.77 -19.57
CA MET A 1 -4.76 -0.29 -19.13
C MET A 1 -5.14 0.03 -17.69
N PRO A 2 -6.43 -0.02 -17.30
CA PRO A 2 -6.82 0.23 -15.91
C PRO A 2 -6.18 -0.83 -14.99
N THR A 3 -5.81 -0.44 -13.76
CA THR A 3 -5.39 -1.40 -12.74
C THR A 3 -6.54 -2.36 -12.42
N MET A 4 -6.20 -3.64 -12.22
CA MET A 4 -7.14 -4.68 -11.83
C MET A 4 -6.96 -5.01 -10.35
N PHE A 5 -8.03 -5.42 -9.67
CA PHE A 5 -7.94 -5.93 -8.30
C PHE A 5 -7.03 -7.17 -8.24
N ARG A 6 -6.05 -7.17 -7.34
CA ARG A 6 -5.06 -8.25 -7.17
C ARG A 6 -4.98 -8.81 -5.75
N GLY A 7 -5.62 -8.18 -4.77
CA GLY A 7 -5.58 -8.61 -3.36
C GLY A 7 -5.66 -7.44 -2.39
N SER A 8 -5.32 -7.69 -1.12
CA SER A 8 -5.41 -6.71 -0.04
C SER A 8 -4.13 -6.66 0.79
N PHE A 9 -3.69 -5.45 1.09
CA PHE A 9 -2.68 -5.20 2.12
C PHE A 9 -3.34 -5.20 3.50
N SER A 10 -2.68 -5.78 4.51
CA SER A 10 -3.17 -5.83 5.89
C SER A 10 -2.22 -5.13 6.85
N TYR A 11 -2.77 -4.21 7.65
CA TYR A 11 -2.06 -3.55 8.75
C TYR A 11 -1.94 -4.43 10.00
N LYS A 12 -2.43 -5.68 9.95
CA LYS A 12 -2.50 -6.59 11.11
C LYS A 12 -1.51 -7.74 11.07
N ASN A 13 -0.86 -7.98 9.92
CA ASN A 13 0.10 -9.07 9.76
C ASN A 13 1.41 -8.55 9.17
N ASP A 14 2.43 -9.41 9.17
CA ASP A 14 3.77 -9.06 8.73
C ASP A 14 4.03 -9.50 7.27
N THR A 15 2.96 -9.76 6.51
CA THR A 15 3.07 -10.13 5.10
C THR A 15 3.58 -8.95 4.29
N VAL A 16 4.68 -9.17 3.56
CA VAL A 16 5.24 -8.19 2.63
C VAL A 16 4.67 -8.42 1.24
N ASN A 17 3.93 -7.45 0.72
CA ASN A 17 3.43 -7.48 -0.65
C ASN A 17 4.49 -6.88 -1.58
N VAL A 18 4.73 -7.51 -2.73
CA VAL A 18 5.76 -7.10 -3.68
C VAL A 18 5.12 -6.78 -5.02
N ILE A 19 5.37 -5.57 -5.52
CA ILE A 19 4.96 -5.10 -6.85
C ILE A 19 6.21 -4.97 -7.71
N VAL A 20 6.25 -5.70 -8.82
CA VAL A 20 7.33 -5.63 -9.81
C VAL A 20 7.03 -4.48 -10.76
N ILE A 21 7.84 -3.43 -10.73
CA ILE A 21 7.72 -2.27 -11.64
C ILE A 21 8.64 -2.46 -12.84
N ASP A 22 9.87 -2.92 -12.58
CA ASP A 22 10.87 -3.32 -13.57
C ASP A 22 11.82 -4.34 -12.92
N THR A 23 12.69 -4.96 -13.72
CA THR A 23 13.74 -5.92 -13.34
C THR A 23 14.56 -5.46 -12.14
N ASN A 24 14.81 -4.15 -12.03
CA ASN A 24 15.61 -3.55 -10.96
C ASN A 24 14.82 -2.66 -10.00
N ILE A 25 13.49 -2.62 -10.11
CA ILE A 25 12.64 -1.77 -9.26
C ILE A 25 11.46 -2.59 -8.76
N LEU A 26 11.52 -2.96 -7.49
CA LEU A 26 10.45 -3.63 -6.77
C LEU A 26 9.92 -2.68 -5.70
N ALA A 27 8.61 -2.44 -5.67
CA ALA A 27 7.95 -1.78 -4.54
C ALA A 27 7.50 -2.83 -3.53
N LYS A 28 7.81 -2.60 -2.26
CA LYS A 28 7.44 -3.48 -1.15
C LYS A 28 6.52 -2.75 -0.19
N LEU A 29 5.37 -3.36 0.06
CA LEU A 29 4.36 -2.90 1.01
C LEU A 29 4.44 -3.78 2.25
N GLN A 30 4.71 -3.17 3.39
CA GLN A 30 4.74 -3.88 4.65
C GLN A 30 4.14 -3.05 5.78
N ARG A 31 3.71 -3.76 6.81
CA ARG A 31 3.30 -3.17 8.07
C ARG A 31 4.48 -2.50 8.78
N VAL A 32 4.22 -1.37 9.43
CA VAL A 32 5.09 -0.75 10.44
C VAL A 32 4.48 -0.99 11.82
N ASP A 33 3.20 -0.66 12.00
CA ASP A 33 2.42 -0.94 13.20
C ASP A 33 0.96 -1.25 12.86
N GLN A 34 0.05 -1.20 13.84
CA GLN A 34 -1.38 -1.51 13.64
C GLN A 34 -2.15 -0.50 12.77
N ASN A 35 -1.60 0.69 12.53
CA ASN A 35 -2.23 1.77 11.79
C ASN A 35 -1.40 2.26 10.59
N ILE A 36 -0.10 2.01 10.61
CA ILE A 36 0.87 2.51 9.64
C ILE A 36 1.46 1.35 8.85
N GLY A 37 1.40 1.47 7.54
CA GLY A 37 2.18 0.70 6.59
C GLY A 37 3.25 1.57 5.95
N ARG A 38 4.21 0.94 5.28
CA ARG A 38 5.17 1.66 4.45
C ARG A 38 5.31 1.03 3.07
N ILE A 39 5.56 1.88 2.09
CA ILE A 39 6.00 1.52 0.74
C ILE A 39 7.47 1.90 0.64
N TYR A 40 8.33 0.93 0.39
CA TYR A 40 9.76 1.15 0.16
C TYR A 40 10.20 0.38 -1.09
N PHE A 41 11.38 0.70 -1.63
CA PHE A 41 11.81 0.17 -2.91
C PHE A 41 13.09 -0.64 -2.75
N THR A 42 13.19 -1.73 -3.51
CA THR A 42 14.40 -2.57 -3.56
C THR A 42 14.79 -2.86 -5.01
N ASN A 43 16.05 -3.20 -5.23
CA ASN A 43 16.49 -3.77 -6.50
C ASN A 43 16.06 -5.26 -6.62
N GLY A 44 16.36 -5.89 -7.77
CA GLY A 44 16.04 -7.31 -8.01
C GLY A 44 16.75 -8.30 -7.08
N GLN A 45 17.77 -7.86 -6.34
CA GLN A 45 18.48 -8.65 -5.32
C GLN A 45 17.86 -8.47 -3.92
N GLY A 46 16.86 -7.61 -3.78
CA GLY A 46 16.19 -7.31 -2.51
C GLY A 46 16.87 -6.22 -1.68
N ASN A 47 17.93 -5.58 -2.19
CA ASN A 47 18.61 -4.48 -1.50
C ASN A 47 17.79 -3.19 -1.59
N PRO A 48 17.62 -2.43 -0.49
CA PRO A 48 16.94 -1.14 -0.51
C PRO A 48 17.60 -0.18 -1.50
N ILE A 49 16.77 0.55 -2.25
CA ILE A 49 17.19 1.63 -3.14
C ILE A 49 16.50 2.93 -2.75
N ARG A 50 17.03 4.05 -3.22
CA ARG A 50 16.31 5.33 -3.15
C ARG A 50 15.01 5.24 -3.93
N ILE A 51 14.01 6.00 -3.51
CA ILE A 51 12.76 6.13 -4.25
C ILE A 51 13.10 6.69 -5.64
N PRO A 52 12.78 5.98 -6.74
CA PRO A 52 13.12 6.42 -8.08
C PRO A 52 12.60 7.83 -8.40
N ALA A 53 13.34 8.57 -9.22
CA ALA A 53 12.86 9.85 -9.74
C ALA A 53 11.54 9.65 -10.51
N GLY A 54 10.58 10.56 -10.34
CA GLY A 54 9.24 10.43 -10.94
C GLY A 54 8.30 9.44 -10.25
N MET A 55 8.75 8.75 -9.18
CA MET A 55 7.88 7.99 -8.30
C MET A 55 7.19 8.93 -7.30
N ILE A 56 5.86 8.92 -7.28
CA ILE A 56 5.03 9.82 -6.48
C ILE A 56 3.88 8.98 -5.89
N LEU A 57 3.72 9.05 -4.56
CA LEU A 57 2.54 8.54 -3.88
C LEU A 57 1.62 9.72 -3.54
N ARG A 58 0.34 9.60 -3.88
CA ARG A 58 -0.69 10.60 -3.56
C ARG A 58 -1.67 10.02 -2.54
N ASP A 59 -1.95 10.78 -1.49
CA ASP A 59 -3.10 10.56 -0.61
C ASP A 59 -4.34 11.14 -1.32
N LEU A 60 -5.29 10.27 -1.66
CA LEU A 60 -6.47 10.66 -2.42
C LEU A 60 -7.57 11.28 -1.55
N ILE A 61 -7.52 11.13 -0.22
CA ILE A 61 -8.47 11.79 0.68
C ILE A 61 -8.07 13.26 0.84
N ASN A 62 -6.79 13.51 1.13
CA ASN A 62 -6.28 14.86 1.35
C ASN A 62 -5.85 15.55 0.06
N ASN A 63 -5.80 14.81 -1.05
CA ASN A 63 -5.38 15.28 -2.36
C ASN A 63 -3.95 15.84 -2.40
N THR A 64 -3.04 15.26 -1.61
CA THR A 64 -1.66 15.72 -1.43
C THR A 64 -0.65 14.62 -1.75
N ASN A 65 0.57 15.02 -2.11
CA ASN A 65 1.67 14.07 -2.26
C ASN A 65 2.18 13.67 -0.88
N VAL A 66 2.32 12.36 -0.65
CA VAL A 66 2.89 11.83 0.58
C VAL A 66 4.40 12.12 0.57
N PRO A 67 4.97 12.69 1.65
CA PRO A 67 6.39 12.97 1.72
C PRO A 67 7.21 11.68 1.80
N ARG A 68 8.43 11.75 1.25
CA ARG A 68 9.45 10.70 1.39
C ARG A 68 10.11 10.85 2.75
N ILE A 69 10.24 9.76 3.50
CA ILE A 69 10.92 9.75 4.80
C ILE A 69 11.85 8.56 4.92
N LEU A 70 12.85 8.64 5.80
CA LEU A 70 13.71 7.50 6.12
C LEU A 70 13.11 6.67 7.25
N VAL A 71 12.91 5.36 7.01
CA VAL A 71 12.46 4.40 8.02
C VAL A 71 13.42 3.22 8.02
N ALA A 72 14.11 3.00 9.15
CA ALA A 72 15.12 1.94 9.28
C ALA A 72 16.16 1.93 8.14
N GLY A 73 16.64 3.13 7.75
CA GLY A 73 17.67 3.29 6.71
C GLY A 73 17.18 3.23 5.26
N ALA A 74 15.89 3.02 5.00
CA ALA A 74 15.32 3.01 3.66
C ALA A 74 14.36 4.19 3.44
N GLU A 75 14.48 4.86 2.29
CA GLU A 75 13.49 5.84 1.87
C GLU A 75 12.14 5.14 1.67
N SER A 76 11.10 5.71 2.27
CA SER A 76 9.78 5.11 2.36
C SER A 76 8.70 6.18 2.22
N TYR A 77 7.54 5.77 1.72
CA TYR A 77 6.28 6.45 1.93
C TYR A 77 5.51 5.78 3.06
N LEU A 78 4.93 6.56 3.97
CA LEU A 78 4.01 6.02 4.98
C LEU A 78 2.58 6.09 4.49
N ILE A 79 1.85 5.00 4.73
CA ILE A 79 0.42 4.87 4.43
C ILE A 79 -0.33 4.53 5.69
N THR A 80 -1.59 4.96 5.77
CA THR A 80 -2.46 4.72 6.92
C THR A 80 -3.71 3.97 6.50
N TRP A 81 -4.33 3.23 7.42
CA TRP A 81 -5.52 2.42 7.09
C TRP A 81 -6.75 3.25 6.73
N ILE A 82 -6.78 4.55 7.05
CA ILE A 82 -7.95 5.41 6.84
C ILE A 82 -8.04 5.99 5.43
N ALA A 83 -6.94 6.02 4.68
CA ALA A 83 -6.85 6.73 3.41
C ALA A 83 -6.76 5.80 2.19
N ASN A 84 -7.06 6.38 1.04
CA ASN A 84 -6.81 5.78 -0.27
C ASN A 84 -5.52 6.36 -0.83
N TYR A 85 -4.73 5.53 -1.54
CA TYR A 85 -3.48 5.97 -2.11
C TYR A 85 -3.31 5.54 -3.56
N GLU A 86 -2.67 6.40 -4.35
CA GLU A 86 -2.28 6.11 -5.72
C GLU A 86 -0.76 6.32 -5.86
N LEU A 87 -0.05 5.25 -6.24
CA LEU A 87 1.36 5.30 -6.59
C LEU A 87 1.48 5.44 -8.11
N ARG A 88 2.21 6.47 -8.55
CA ARG A 88 2.53 6.72 -9.95
C ARG A 88 4.02 6.69 -10.20
N TYR A 89 4.41 6.25 -11.39
CA TYR A 89 5.77 6.33 -11.91
C TYR A 89 5.76 7.02 -13.27
N ASN A 90 6.44 8.18 -13.37
CA ASN A 90 6.50 9.00 -14.59
C ASN A 90 5.11 9.32 -15.18
N GLY A 91 4.13 9.56 -14.30
CA GLY A 91 2.74 9.86 -14.68
C GLY A 91 1.86 8.64 -14.94
N GLY A 92 2.44 7.45 -15.11
CA GLY A 92 1.71 6.18 -15.22
C GLY A 92 1.32 5.61 -13.86
N GLU A 93 0.12 5.05 -13.76
CA GLU A 93 -0.37 4.37 -12.55
C GLU A 93 0.37 3.04 -12.32
N VAL A 94 0.81 2.81 -11.08
CA VAL A 94 1.52 1.59 -10.65
C VAL A 94 0.68 0.77 -9.68
N LEU A 95 0.07 1.44 -8.70
CA LEU A 95 -0.68 0.80 -7.63
C LEU A 95 -1.76 1.74 -7.13
N ASN A 96 -2.97 1.20 -6.94
CA ASN A 96 -4.01 1.81 -6.13
C ASN A 96 -4.21 1.01 -4.85
N LEU A 97 -4.31 1.72 -3.74
CA LEU A 97 -4.72 1.20 -2.44
C LEU A 97 -6.05 1.84 -2.08
N ASP A 98 -7.12 1.09 -2.29
CA ASP A 98 -8.47 1.51 -1.94
C ASP A 98 -8.82 1.00 -0.54
N ASN A 99 -9.08 1.92 0.39
CA ASN A 99 -9.73 1.59 1.64
C ASN A 99 -11.17 1.14 1.35
N GLN A 100 -11.41 -0.15 1.57
CA GLN A 100 -12.70 -0.77 1.28
C GLN A 100 -13.84 -0.29 2.19
N LYS A 101 -13.54 0.43 3.29
CA LYS A 101 -14.51 0.83 4.34
C LYS A 101 -15.39 -0.35 4.81
N GLN A 102 -14.80 -1.54 4.86
CA GLN A 102 -15.47 -2.77 5.29
C GLN A 102 -14.91 -3.25 6.62
N GLN A 103 -15.79 -3.85 7.42
CA GLN A 103 -15.41 -4.54 8.65
C GLN A 103 -15.89 -5.99 8.56
N SER A 104 -15.04 -6.91 9.01
CA SER A 104 -15.46 -8.29 9.21
C SER A 104 -16.41 -8.35 10.41
N MET A 105 -17.65 -8.77 10.19
CA MET A 105 -18.58 -9.04 11.27
C MET A 105 -18.48 -10.51 11.69
N ARG A 106 -18.43 -10.76 13.00
CA ARG A 106 -18.53 -12.11 13.57
C ARG A 106 -19.70 -12.12 14.54
N VAL A 107 -20.71 -12.91 14.22
CA VAL A 107 -21.93 -13.04 15.02
C VAL A 107 -22.15 -14.52 15.28
N PRO A 108 -22.47 -14.93 16.52
CA PRO A 108 -22.95 -16.29 16.77
C PRO A 108 -24.16 -16.62 15.87
N PRO A 109 -24.28 -17.85 15.35
CA PRO A 109 -25.34 -18.20 14.40
C PRO A 109 -26.76 -17.85 14.87
N GLU A 110 -27.03 -17.97 16.16
CA GLU A 110 -28.34 -17.69 16.79
C GLU A 110 -28.74 -16.21 16.78
N TYR A 111 -27.80 -15.29 16.54
CA TYR A 111 -28.05 -13.84 16.50
C TYR A 111 -27.93 -13.24 15.09
N PHE A 112 -27.76 -14.08 14.06
CA PHE A 112 -27.57 -13.61 12.69
C PHE A 112 -28.77 -14.00 11.80
N THR A 113 -29.38 -13.00 11.17
CA THR A 113 -30.42 -13.20 10.16
C THR A 113 -30.16 -12.26 8.99
N TYR A 114 -30.57 -12.66 7.79
CA TYR A 114 -30.72 -11.76 6.66
C TYR A 114 -32.17 -11.28 6.61
N ILE A 115 -32.37 -10.06 6.14
CA ILE A 115 -33.67 -9.56 5.70
C ILE A 115 -33.49 -9.31 4.21
N GLU A 116 -34.36 -9.90 3.39
CA GLU A 116 -34.41 -9.64 1.94
C GLU A 116 -35.08 -8.30 1.64
#